data_AF-A0A8S8YCM6-F1
#
_entry.id   AF-A0A8S8YCM6-F1
#
_cell.length_a   1.000
_cell.length_b   1.000
_cell.length_c   1.000
_cell.angle_alpha   90.00
_cell.angle_beta   90.00
_cell.angle_gamma   90.00
#
_symmetry.space_group_name_H-M   'P 1'
#
loop_
_entity.id
_entity.type
_entity.pdbx_description
1 polymer ?
#
loop_
_entity_poly.entity_id
_entity_poly.type
_entity_poly.pdbx_seq_one_letter_code
_entity_poly.pdbx_strand_id
1 'polypeptide(L)'
;MVLEERAFLGAGTGILPSLLGIDVILGLFDFLFWIMWISFLLGVANLIPLIPFDGGHMVRNAGHIIAKTVLPKSNPLKIERIADQISGYSSLFVLALVLIPILLPRFF
;
A
#
# COMPACT_ATOMS: atom_id res chain seq x y z
N MET A 1 -6.62 6.87 -40.19
CA MET A 1 -5.62 6.02 -39.54
C MET A 1 -4.97 6.85 -38.45
N VAL A 2 -5.20 6.48 -37.20
CA VAL A 2 -4.90 7.28 -36.00
C VAL A 2 -3.40 7.25 -35.72
N LEU A 3 -2.83 8.33 -35.16
CA LEU A 3 -1.38 8.45 -34.89
C LEU A 3 -0.86 7.33 -33.97
N GLU A 4 -1.68 6.83 -33.05
CA GLU A 4 -1.35 5.72 -32.17
C GLU A 4 -1.14 4.40 -32.91
N GLU A 5 -1.94 4.12 -33.95
CA GLU A 5 -1.78 2.94 -34.80
C GLU A 5 -0.44 2.96 -35.54
N ARG A 6 0.02 4.17 -35.93
CA ARG A 6 1.32 4.36 -36.59
C ARG A 6 2.51 4.21 -35.63
N ALA A 7 2.34 4.63 -34.38
CA ALA A 7 3.36 4.45 -33.34
C ALA A 7 3.56 2.96 -32.99
N PHE A 8 2.47 2.17 -32.98
CA PHE A 8 2.53 0.73 -32.78
C PHE A 8 3.27 0.00 -33.92
N LEU A 9 3.07 0.43 -35.17
CA LEU A 9 3.78 -0.09 -36.34
C LEU A 9 5.28 0.25 -36.33
N GLY A 10 5.67 1.39 -35.75
CA GLY A 10 7.08 1.79 -35.60
C GLY A 10 7.80 1.15 -34.40
N ALA A 11 7.08 0.74 -33.36
CA ALA A 11 7.66 0.06 -32.21
C ALA A 11 8.28 -1.31 -32.57
N GLY A 12 7.82 -1.93 -33.67
CA GLY A 12 8.34 -3.20 -34.19
C GLY A 12 9.70 -3.11 -34.92
N THR A 13 10.22 -1.91 -35.21
CA THR A 13 11.46 -1.74 -36.01
C THR A 13 12.73 -1.58 -35.17
N GLY A 14 12.66 -1.73 -33.85
CA GLY A 14 13.83 -1.66 -32.98
C GLY A 14 14.73 -2.90 -33.09
N ILE A 15 16.01 -2.78 -32.71
CA ILE A 15 16.96 -3.90 -32.64
C ILE A 15 16.48 -4.99 -31.68
N LEU A 16 15.86 -4.59 -30.56
CA LEU A 16 15.41 -5.52 -29.53
C LEU A 16 14.16 -6.33 -29.96
N PRO A 17 13.09 -5.73 -30.51
CA PRO A 17 11.95 -6.47 -31.07
C PRO A 17 12.28 -7.35 -32.27
N SER A 18 13.26 -6.98 -33.08
CA SER A 18 13.69 -7.77 -34.24
C SER A 18 14.53 -9.00 -33.85
N LEU A 19 15.25 -8.97 -32.72
CA LEU A 19 16.01 -10.11 -32.20
C LEU A 19 15.20 -11.04 -31.30
N LEU A 20 14.34 -10.49 -30.44
CA LEU A 20 13.60 -11.24 -29.42
C LEU A 20 12.14 -11.53 -29.78
N GLY A 21 11.58 -10.83 -30.77
CA GLY A 21 10.16 -10.88 -31.11
C GLY A 21 9.33 -9.94 -30.23
N ILE A 22 8.36 -9.27 -30.85
CA ILE A 22 7.45 -8.32 -30.17
C ILE A 22 6.66 -9.02 -29.06
N ASP A 23 6.20 -10.25 -29.31
CA ASP A 23 5.39 -11.03 -28.36
C ASP A 23 6.15 -11.30 -27.05
N VAL A 24 7.45 -11.59 -27.14
CA VAL A 24 8.31 -11.86 -25.97
C VAL A 24 8.52 -10.57 -25.16
N ILE A 25 8.72 -9.44 -25.84
CA ILE A 25 8.91 -8.14 -25.17
C ILE A 25 7.63 -7.70 -24.46
N LEU A 26 6.47 -7.86 -25.10
CA LEU A 26 5.18 -7.55 -24.48
C LEU A 26 4.91 -8.47 -23.29
N GLY A 27 5.18 -9.78 -23.43
CA GLY A 27 5.05 -10.72 -22.31
C GLY A 27 5.98 -10.39 -21.13
N LEU A 28 7.21 -9.93 -21.39
CA LEU A 28 8.14 -9.49 -20.35
C LEU A 28 7.66 -8.19 -19.69
N PHE A 29 7.12 -7.25 -20.46
CA PHE A 29 6.55 -6.03 -19.93
C PHE A 29 5.37 -6.33 -19.01
N ASP A 30 4.44 -7.18 -19.45
CA ASP A 30 3.29 -7.60 -18.64
C ASP A 30 3.75 -8.28 -17.34
N PHE A 31 4.75 -9.17 -17.43
CA PHE A 31 5.31 -9.85 -16.27
C PHE A 31 5.93 -8.87 -15.26
N LEU A 32 6.76 -7.94 -15.73
CA LEU A 32 7.38 -6.90 -14.89
C LEU A 32 6.35 -5.96 -14.30
N PHE A 33 5.34 -5.59 -15.09
CA PHE A 33 4.22 -4.77 -14.65
C PHE A 33 3.50 -5.46 -13.48
N TRP A 34 3.18 -6.75 -13.61
CA TRP A 34 2.51 -7.50 -12.55
C TRP A 34 3.36 -7.65 -11.29
N ILE A 35 4.66 -7.92 -11.41
CA ILE A 35 5.57 -7.98 -10.24
C ILE A 35 5.62 -6.64 -9.51
N MET A 36 5.81 -5.54 -10.26
CA MET A 36 5.83 -4.20 -9.70
C MET A 36 4.51 -3.89 -9.01
N TRP A 37 3.39 -4.17 -9.68
CA TRP A 37 2.05 -3.85 -9.21
C TRP A 37 1.69 -4.60 -7.93
N ILE A 38 1.94 -5.92 -7.89
CA ILE A 38 1.70 -6.74 -6.70
C ILE A 38 2.60 -6.27 -5.55
N SER A 39 3.88 -6.02 -5.82
CA SER A 39 4.83 -5.55 -4.79
C SER A 39 4.44 -4.18 -4.23
N PHE A 40 3.99 -3.27 -5.10
CA PHE A 40 3.51 -1.95 -4.69
C PHE A 40 2.25 -2.05 -3.83
N LEU A 41 1.24 -2.81 -4.27
CA LEU A 41 0.01 -3.04 -3.51
C LEU A 41 0.29 -3.72 -2.17
N LEU A 42 1.22 -4.68 -2.12
CA LEU A 42 1.66 -5.31 -0.88
C LEU A 42 2.34 -4.30 0.05
N GLY A 43 3.17 -3.40 -0.48
CA GLY A 43 3.77 -2.31 0.27
C GLY A 43 2.72 -1.36 0.87
N VAL A 44 1.71 -0.97 0.08
CA VAL A 44 0.59 -0.14 0.56
C VAL A 44 -0.23 -0.88 1.61
N ALA A 45 -0.53 -2.16 1.40
CA ALA A 45 -1.23 -2.99 2.37
C ALA A 45 -0.44 -3.10 3.69
N ASN A 46 0.88 -3.25 3.59
CA ASN A 46 1.76 -3.28 4.76
C ASN A 46 1.81 -1.95 5.51
N LEU A 47 1.50 -0.81 4.89
CA LEU A 47 1.44 0.49 5.56
C LEU A 47 0.10 0.74 6.29
N ILE A 48 -0.89 -0.14 6.13
CA ILE A 48 -2.17 -0.01 6.83
C ILE A 48 -1.92 -0.15 8.34
N PRO A 49 -2.45 0.76 9.18
CA PRO A 49 -2.27 0.73 10.64
C PRO A 49 -3.15 -0.35 11.29
N LEU A 50 -2.96 -1.60 10.88
CA LEU A 50 -3.68 -2.78 11.35
C LEU A 50 -2.65 -3.85 11.71
N ILE A 51 -2.76 -4.46 12.89
CA ILE A 51 -1.96 -5.65 13.22
C ILE A 51 -2.61 -6.84 12.51
N PRO A 52 -1.92 -7.62 11.64
CA PRO A 52 -0.47 -7.91 11.63
C PRO A 52 0.39 -7.16 10.61
N PHE A 53 -0.12 -6.11 9.95
CA PHE A 53 0.63 -5.31 8.98
C PHE A 53 1.65 -4.38 9.69
N ASP A 54 2.82 -4.24 9.07
CA ASP A 54 3.98 -3.52 9.63
C ASP A 54 3.72 -2.02 9.90
N GLY A 55 2.77 -1.44 9.18
CA GLY A 55 2.30 -0.07 9.32
C GLY A 55 1.71 0.21 10.70
N GLY A 56 1.15 -0.81 11.37
CA GLY A 56 0.74 -0.71 12.78
C GLY A 56 1.92 -0.43 13.72
N HIS A 57 3.07 -1.06 13.47
CA HIS A 57 4.30 -0.82 14.23
C HIS A 57 4.92 0.54 13.89
N MET A 58 4.92 0.91 12.62
CA MET A 58 5.44 2.21 12.17
C MET A 58 4.63 3.38 12.76
N VAL A 59 3.30 3.28 12.79
CA VAL A 59 2.42 4.29 13.41
C VAL A 59 2.60 4.34 14.93
N ARG A 60 2.81 3.20 15.60
CA ARG A 60 3.14 3.15 17.04
C ARG A 60 4.47 3.86 17.33
N ASN A 61 5.49 3.63 16.51
CA ASN A 61 6.80 4.27 16.66
C ASN A 61 6.75 5.76 16.34
N ALA A 62 6.06 6.17 15.28
CA ALA A 62 5.82 7.57 14.96
C ALA A 62 5.06 8.29 16.09
N GLY A 63 4.03 7.66 16.65
CA GLY A 63 3.29 8.17 17.80
C GLY A 63 4.18 8.39 19.02
N HIS A 64 5.12 7.47 19.30
CA HIS A 64 6.06 7.63 20.40
C HIS A 64 7.04 8.80 20.19
N ILE A 65 7.55 8.98 18.97
CA ILE A 65 8.45 10.09 18.60
C ILE A 65 7.72 11.44 18.69
N ILE A 66 6.49 11.51 18.18
CA ILE A 66 5.66 12.72 18.24
C ILE A 66 5.30 13.04 19.70
N ALA A 67 4.86 12.05 20.48
CA ALA A 67 4.50 12.24 21.89
C ALA A 67 5.69 12.73 22.73
N LYS A 68 6.89 12.20 22.48
CA LYS A 68 8.14 12.61 23.15
C LYS A 68 8.55 14.05 22.77
N THR A 69 8.29 14.46 21.53
CA THR A 69 8.58 15.82 21.05
C THR A 69 7.56 16.84 21.57
N VAL A 70 6.29 16.47 21.70
CA VAL A 70 5.19 17.38 22.07
C VAL A 70 4.97 17.48 23.59
N LEU A 71 5.25 16.42 24.37
CA LEU A 71 5.09 16.40 25.83
C LEU A 71 6.37 16.00 26.56
N PRO A 72 7.42 16.86 26.56
CA PRO A 72 8.71 16.55 27.21
C PRO A 72 8.67 16.46 28.75
N LYS A 73 7.54 16.76 29.43
CA LYS A 73 7.41 16.82 30.90
C LYS A 73 6.34 15.88 31.52
N SER A 74 5.80 14.92 30.76
CA SER A 74 4.69 14.09 31.25
C SER A 74 5.15 12.73 31.78
N ASN A 75 4.57 12.32 32.92
CA ASN A 75 4.84 11.07 33.64
C ASN A 75 4.82 9.83 32.72
N PRO A 76 5.82 8.93 32.81
CA PRO A 76 5.96 7.76 31.94
C PRO A 76 4.75 6.83 31.96
N LEU A 77 4.05 6.74 33.10
CA LEU A 77 2.83 5.94 33.29
C LEU A 77 1.59 6.43 32.50
N LYS A 78 1.52 7.72 32.12
CA LYS A 78 0.42 8.22 31.28
C LYS A 78 0.67 7.95 29.79
N ILE A 79 1.93 7.92 29.38
CA ILE A 79 2.34 7.72 27.99
C ILE A 79 2.08 6.26 27.58
N GLU A 80 2.35 5.30 28.47
CA GLU A 80 2.02 3.88 28.27
C GLU A 80 0.51 3.64 28.08
N ARG A 81 -0.32 4.23 28.95
CA ARG A 81 -1.79 4.10 28.84
C ARG A 81 -2.36 4.68 27.55
N ILE A 82 -1.80 5.79 27.06
CA ILE A 82 -2.23 6.40 25.80
C ILE A 82 -1.77 5.53 24.62
N ALA A 83 -0.56 4.98 24.67
CA ALA A 83 -0.08 4.05 23.65
C ALA A 83 -0.93 2.77 23.56
N ASP A 84 -1.31 2.20 24.70
CA ASP A 84 -2.19 1.02 24.75
C ASP A 84 -3.62 1.33 24.30
N GLN A 85 -4.17 2.50 24.64
CA GLN A 85 -5.48 2.93 24.18
C GLN A 85 -5.50 3.19 22.67
N ILE A 86 -4.49 3.88 22.13
CA ILE A 86 -4.38 4.13 20.68
C ILE A 86 -4.23 2.81 19.92
N SER A 87 -3.44 1.87 20.45
CA SER A 87 -3.30 0.53 19.86
C SER A 87 -4.62 -0.25 19.84
N GLY A 88 -5.43 -0.15 20.91
CA GLY A 88 -6.75 -0.79 20.98
C GLY A 88 -7.78 -0.17 20.04
N TYR A 89 -7.85 1.16 19.96
CA TYR A 89 -8.78 1.87 19.08
C TYR A 89 -8.42 1.75 17.59
N SER A 90 -7.13 1.66 17.24
CA SER A 90 -6.67 1.45 15.86
C SER A 90 -7.19 0.11 15.30
N SER A 91 -7.13 -0.95 16.10
CA SER A 91 -7.66 -2.26 15.71
C SER A 91 -9.18 -2.23 15.51
N LEU A 92 -9.91 -1.58 16.42
CA LEU A 92 -11.37 -1.44 16.34
C LEU A 92 -11.81 -0.60 15.13
N PHE A 93 -11.06 0.46 14.81
CA PHE A 93 -11.31 1.34 13.67
C PHE A 93 -11.14 0.60 12.34
N VAL A 94 -10.07 -0.18 12.20
CA VAL A 94 -9.87 -0.96 10.97
C VAL A 94 -10.88 -2.10 10.86
N LEU A 95 -11.23 -2.74 11.98
CA LEU A 95 -12.32 -3.72 12.02
C LEU A 95 -13.64 -3.10 11.54
N ALA A 96 -13.97 -1.89 11.97
CA ALA A 96 -15.14 -1.16 11.49
C ALA A 96 -15.02 -0.81 10.00
N LEU A 97 -13.85 -0.36 9.52
CA LEU A 97 -13.61 -0.04 8.12
C LEU A 97 -13.84 -1.25 7.19
N VAL A 98 -13.53 -2.46 7.66
CA VAL A 98 -13.76 -3.71 6.91
C VAL A 98 -15.21 -4.19 7.06
N LEU A 99 -15.77 -4.16 8.27
CA LEU A 99 -17.11 -4.68 8.55
C LEU A 99 -18.22 -3.81 7.96
N ILE A 100 -18.06 -2.48 7.97
CA ILE A 100 -19.06 -1.53 7.46
C ILE A 100 -19.43 -1.85 6.00
N PRO A 101 -18.52 -1.89 5.02
CA PRO A 101 -18.88 -2.17 3.63
C PRO A 101 -19.43 -3.60 3.41
N ILE A 102 -19.20 -4.54 4.33
CA ILE A 102 -19.73 -5.91 4.24
C ILE A 102 -21.14 -6.00 4.87
N LEU A 103 -21.36 -5.33 6.00
CA LEU A 103 -22.61 -5.41 6.75
C LEU A 103 -23.65 -4.39 6.25
N LEU A 104 -23.24 -3.19 5.87
CA LEU A 104 -24.14 -2.10 5.49
C LEU A 104 -25.02 -2.43 4.27
N PRO A 105 -24.55 -3.12 3.23
CA PRO A 105 -25.39 -3.59 2.10
C PRO A 105 -26.36 -4.73 2.45
N ARG A 106 -26.29 -5.30 3.66
CA ARG A 106 -27.27 -6.31 4.11
C ARG A 106 -28.51 -5.69 4.76
N PHE A 107 -28.42 -4.43 5.18
CA PHE A 107 -29.49 -3.73 5.88
C PHE A 107 -30.16 -2.65 5.02
N PHE A 108 -29.59 -2.31 3.87
CA PHE A 108 -30.13 -1.44 2.82
C PHE A 108 -30.11 -2.19 1.50
#